data_AF-A0A4Q2QSV0-F1
#
_entry.id   AF-A0A4Q2QSV0-F1
#
_cell.length_a   1.000
_cell.length_b   1.000
_cell.length_c   1.000
_cell.angle_alpha   90.00
_cell.angle_beta   90.00
_cell.angle_gamma   90.00
#
_symmetry.space_group_name_H-M   'P 1'
#
loop_
_entity.id
_entity.type
_entity.pdbx_description
1 polymer ?
#
loop_
_entity_poly.entity_id
_entity_poly.type
_entity_poly.pdbx_seq_one_letter_code
_entity_poly.pdbx_strand_id
1 'polypeptide(L)'
;MLALHVVPWKDITRYNSAWNTLVNLATLVVMANGLTRSGFIDWFAGTMSTHLEGFSPNATVIVLVLVFYFAHYLFASLSAHTASMLPVILAVGKGIPGVPMEQLCILLVLSIGIMGCLTPYATGPGVIIYGCGYVKSKDYWRLGAIFGVIYISMLLLV
;
A
#
# COMPACT_ATOMS: atom_id res chain seq x y z
N MET A 1 27.63 -10.58 6.25
CA MET A 1 27.83 -11.73 5.33
C MET A 1 29.09 -11.57 4.49
N LEU A 2 29.25 -10.49 3.71
CA LEU A 2 30.47 -10.24 2.92
C LEU A 2 31.74 -10.07 3.79
N ALA A 3 31.68 -9.25 4.85
CA ALA A 3 32.82 -9.01 5.75
C ALA A 3 33.28 -10.28 6.53
N LEU A 4 32.36 -11.22 6.73
CA LEU A 4 32.63 -12.50 7.41
C LEU A 4 32.97 -13.62 6.42
N HIS A 5 33.12 -13.31 5.11
CA HIS A 5 33.36 -14.27 4.03
C HIS A 5 32.35 -15.42 3.93
N VAL A 6 31.13 -15.23 4.44
CA VAL A 6 30.06 -16.25 4.42
C VAL A 6 29.47 -16.40 3.01
N VAL A 7 29.46 -15.34 2.21
CA VAL A 7 28.98 -15.36 0.82
C VAL A 7 29.95 -14.56 -0.05
N PRO A 8 30.49 -15.14 -1.13
CA PRO A 8 31.37 -14.41 -2.04
C PRO A 8 30.56 -13.42 -2.89
N TRP A 9 31.14 -12.24 -3.13
CA TRP A 9 30.50 -11.17 -3.91
C TRP A 9 29.98 -11.62 -5.28
N LYS A 10 30.71 -12.54 -5.92
CA LYS A 10 30.36 -13.10 -7.24
C LYS A 10 29.02 -13.83 -7.24
N ASP A 11 28.62 -14.43 -6.12
CA ASP A 11 27.34 -15.15 -6.03
C ASP A 11 26.18 -14.16 -5.89
N ILE A 12 26.39 -13.03 -5.20
CA ILE A 12 25.41 -11.94 -5.07
C ILE A 12 25.15 -11.28 -6.44
N THR A 13 26.21 -10.96 -7.18
CA THR A 13 26.08 -10.31 -8.50
C THR A 13 25.48 -11.22 -9.56
N ARG A 14 25.61 -12.54 -9.41
CA ARG A 14 25.01 -13.53 -10.32
C ARG A 14 23.59 -13.96 -9.94
N TYR A 15 23.08 -13.51 -8.79
CA TYR A 15 21.76 -13.90 -8.33
C TYR A 15 20.64 -13.12 -9.03
N ASN A 16 20.34 -13.52 -10.28
CA ASN A 16 19.42 -12.83 -11.18
C ASN A 16 18.03 -12.57 -10.56
N SER A 17 17.55 -13.45 -9.68
CA SER A 17 16.24 -13.27 -9.03
C SER A 17 16.19 -11.99 -8.18
N ALA A 18 17.24 -11.71 -7.39
CA ALA A 18 17.27 -10.51 -6.55
C ALA A 18 17.37 -9.23 -7.40
N TRP A 19 18.16 -9.26 -8.47
CA TRP A 19 18.30 -8.13 -9.39
C TRP A 19 17.00 -7.84 -10.14
N ASN A 20 16.28 -8.86 -10.60
CA ASN A 20 14.96 -8.68 -11.20
C ASN A 20 13.96 -8.06 -10.22
N THR A 21 13.92 -8.51 -8.97
CA THR A 21 13.06 -7.91 -7.95
C THR A 21 13.45 -6.45 -7.67
N LEU A 22 14.76 -6.16 -7.58
CA LEU A 22 15.25 -4.80 -7.35
C LEU A 22 14.83 -3.84 -8.47
N VAL A 23 15.04 -4.24 -9.73
CA VAL A 23 14.66 -3.42 -10.90
C VAL A 23 13.15 -3.22 -10.95
N ASN A 24 12.36 -4.28 -10.74
CA ASN A 24 10.89 -4.18 -10.72
C ASN A 24 10.40 -3.21 -9.63
N LEU A 25 10.95 -3.28 -8.42
CA LEU A 25 10.60 -2.34 -7.35
C LEU A 25 11.03 -0.91 -7.67
N ALA A 26 12.21 -0.71 -8.27
CA ALA A 26 12.70 0.61 -8.65
C ALA A 26 11.80 1.27 -9.71
N THR A 27 11.36 0.52 -10.73
CA THR A 27 10.44 1.02 -11.76
C THR A 27 9.11 1.47 -11.15
N LEU A 28 8.56 0.70 -10.20
CA LEU A 28 7.31 1.05 -9.52
C LEU A 28 7.43 2.35 -8.70
N VAL A 29 8.57 2.58 -8.03
CA VAL A 29 8.84 3.82 -7.29
C VAL A 29 8.94 5.04 -8.23
N VAL A 30 9.48 4.85 -9.43
CA VAL A 30 9.54 5.92 -10.45
C VAL A 30 8.14 6.23 -10.99
N MET A 31 7.30 5.22 -11.26
CA MET A 31 5.92 5.41 -11.71
C MET A 31 5.06 6.14 -10.67
N ALA A 32 5.25 5.81 -9.39
CA ALA A 32 4.67 6.52 -8.25
C ALA A 32 5.00 8.03 -8.29
N ASN A 33 6.26 8.39 -8.51
CA ASN A 33 6.67 9.79 -8.68
C ASN A 33 6.08 10.45 -9.93
N GLY A 34 5.88 9.69 -11.01
CA GLY A 34 5.20 10.16 -12.21
C GLY A 34 3.75 10.57 -11.91
N LEU A 35 3.06 9.82 -11.06
CA LEU A 35 1.69 10.13 -10.65
C LEU A 35 1.61 11.49 -9.93
N THR A 36 2.55 11.78 -9.03
CA THR A 36 2.69 13.09 -8.37
C THR A 36 2.87 14.24 -9.36
N ARG A 37 3.72 14.07 -10.38
CA ARG A 37 4.01 15.11 -11.38
C ARG A 37 2.89 15.32 -12.40
N SER A 38 2.00 14.35 -12.56
CA SER A 38 0.92 14.38 -13.56
C SER A 38 -0.27 15.26 -13.16
N GLY A 39 -0.30 15.80 -11.94
CA GLY A 39 -1.48 16.51 -11.40
C GLY A 39 -2.58 15.58 -10.92
N PHE A 40 -2.35 14.26 -10.90
CA PHE A 40 -3.31 13.28 -10.37
C PHE A 40 -3.68 13.58 -8.92
N ILE A 41 -2.74 14.05 -8.11
CA ILE A 41 -2.96 14.41 -6.70
C ILE A 41 -4.03 15.50 -6.59
N ASP A 42 -3.89 16.57 -7.38
CA ASP A 42 -4.81 17.71 -7.34
C ASP A 42 -6.18 17.34 -7.90
N TRP A 43 -6.22 16.56 -8.98
CA TRP A 43 -7.46 16.01 -9.53
C TRP A 43 -8.18 15.10 -8.53
N PHE A 44 -7.43 14.20 -7.88
CA PHE A 44 -7.97 13.25 -6.91
C PHE A 44 -8.50 13.99 -5.69
N ALA A 45 -7.77 14.99 -5.20
CA ALA A 45 -8.19 15.84 -4.11
C ALA A 45 -9.50 16.59 -4.43
N GLY A 46 -9.62 17.22 -5.59
CA GLY A 46 -10.83 17.93 -6.01
C GLY A 46 -12.03 17.01 -6.25
N THR A 47 -11.78 15.81 -6.81
CA THR A 47 -12.82 14.79 -6.99
C THR A 47 -13.33 14.32 -5.62
N MET A 48 -12.41 14.03 -4.69
CA MET A 48 -12.78 13.53 -3.38
C MET A 48 -13.42 14.60 -2.50
N SER A 49 -13.00 15.87 -2.58
CA SER A 49 -13.65 16.97 -1.86
C SER A 49 -15.11 17.11 -2.28
N THR A 50 -15.41 16.99 -3.58
CA THR A 50 -16.79 17.04 -4.10
C THR A 50 -17.64 15.87 -3.58
N HIS A 51 -17.08 14.66 -3.57
CA HIS A 51 -17.81 13.47 -3.10
C HIS A 51 -17.94 13.37 -1.57
N LEU A 52 -17.10 14.09 -0.84
CA LEU A 52 -17.13 14.15 0.63
C LEU A 52 -17.91 15.36 1.16
N GLU A 53 -18.50 16.20 0.30
CA GLU A 53 -19.38 17.29 0.74
C GLU A 53 -20.57 16.73 1.54
N GLY A 54 -20.77 17.26 2.76
CA GLY A 54 -21.82 16.82 3.67
C GLY A 54 -21.48 15.63 4.56
N PHE A 55 -20.31 15.00 4.39
CA PHE A 55 -19.84 13.96 5.31
C PHE A 55 -19.41 14.56 6.65
N SER A 56 -19.65 13.83 7.74
CA SER A 56 -19.05 14.19 9.03
C SER A 56 -17.53 14.00 8.97
N PRO A 57 -16.74 14.77 9.73
CA PRO A 57 -15.29 14.62 9.70
C PRO A 57 -14.80 13.19 10.01
N ASN A 58 -15.49 12.47 10.90
CA ASN A 58 -15.17 11.08 11.20
C ASN A 58 -15.51 10.14 10.03
N ALA A 59 -16.62 10.37 9.33
CA ALA A 59 -16.96 9.59 8.14
C ALA A 59 -15.94 9.83 7.01
N THR A 60 -15.47 11.07 6.85
CA THR A 60 -14.38 11.42 5.93
C THR A 60 -13.10 10.63 6.23
N VAL A 61 -12.71 10.50 7.50
CA VAL A 61 -11.54 9.68 7.89
C VAL A 61 -11.72 8.23 7.45
N ILE A 62 -12.89 7.63 7.73
CA ILE A 62 -13.17 6.25 7.34
C ILE A 62 -13.05 6.08 5.83
N VAL A 63 -13.67 6.97 5.04
CA VAL A 63 -13.62 6.89 3.57
C VAL A 63 -12.18 7.02 3.06
N LEU A 64 -11.41 7.97 3.57
CA LEU A 64 -10.01 8.17 3.16
C LEU A 64 -9.14 6.95 3.49
N VAL A 65 -9.34 6.33 4.66
CA VAL A 65 -8.65 5.09 5.05
C VAL A 65 -9.04 3.93 4.14
N LEU A 66 -10.33 3.76 3.81
CA LEU A 66 -10.80 2.71 2.91
C LEU A 66 -10.24 2.88 1.49
N VAL A 67 -10.25 4.12 0.98
CA VAL A 67 -9.65 4.48 -0.31
C VAL A 67 -8.17 4.12 -0.34
N PHE A 68 -7.41 4.52 0.69
CA PHE A 68 -6.00 4.16 0.83
C PHE A 68 -5.82 2.64 0.87
N TYR A 69 -6.61 1.94 1.71
CA TYR A 69 -6.58 0.50 1.89
C TYR A 69 -6.79 -0.29 0.60
N PHE A 70 -7.88 -0.01 -0.11
CA PHE A 70 -8.24 -0.74 -1.33
C PHE A 70 -7.44 -0.31 -2.55
N ALA A 71 -6.90 0.91 -2.58
CA ALA A 71 -5.98 1.31 -3.63
C ALA A 71 -4.76 0.38 -3.70
N HIS A 72 -4.38 -0.27 -2.59
CA HIS A 72 -3.25 -1.21 -2.58
C HIS A 72 -3.39 -2.39 -3.56
N TYR A 73 -4.60 -2.78 -3.95
CA TYR A 73 -4.79 -3.80 -5.00
C TYR A 73 -4.10 -3.43 -6.32
N LEU A 74 -3.92 -2.13 -6.57
CA LEU A 74 -3.26 -1.58 -7.76
C LEU A 74 -1.73 -1.50 -7.62
N PHE A 75 -1.17 -1.83 -6.45
CA PHE A 75 0.26 -1.71 -6.15
C PHE A 75 0.88 -3.06 -5.84
N ALA A 76 2.04 -3.32 -6.44
CA ALA A 76 2.84 -4.51 -6.16
C ALA A 76 3.83 -4.35 -4.99
N SER A 77 3.70 -3.28 -4.20
CA SER A 77 4.60 -3.00 -3.08
C SER A 77 3.95 -2.05 -2.09
N LEU A 78 3.95 -2.44 -0.80
CA LEU A 78 3.52 -1.54 0.29
C LEU A 78 4.35 -0.26 0.32
N SER A 79 5.67 -0.34 0.16
CA SER A 79 6.53 0.84 0.17
C SER A 79 6.22 1.80 -0.98
N ALA A 80 5.98 1.29 -2.19
CA ALA A 80 5.61 2.12 -3.34
C ALA A 80 4.21 2.72 -3.17
N HIS A 81 3.28 1.96 -2.61
CA HIS A 81 1.94 2.43 -2.27
C HIS A 81 2.01 3.58 -1.25
N THR A 82 2.69 3.37 -0.12
CA THR A 82 2.85 4.40 0.92
C THR A 82 3.54 5.65 0.40
N ALA A 83 4.63 5.50 -0.38
CA ALA A 83 5.37 6.64 -0.91
C ALA A 83 4.53 7.51 -1.87
N SER A 84 3.60 6.91 -2.62
CA SER A 84 2.77 7.63 -3.58
C SER A 84 1.45 8.14 -3.00
N MET A 85 0.74 7.32 -2.23
CA MET A 85 -0.62 7.59 -1.80
C MET A 85 -0.69 8.28 -0.44
N LEU A 86 0.24 8.02 0.49
CA LEU A 86 0.16 8.60 1.83
C LEU A 86 0.19 10.14 1.82
N PRO A 87 1.11 10.80 1.07
CA PRO A 87 1.12 12.26 1.00
C PRO A 87 -0.16 12.84 0.40
N VAL A 88 -0.74 12.14 -0.58
CA VAL A 88 -2.00 12.53 -1.25
C VAL A 88 -3.15 12.53 -0.26
N ILE A 89 -3.36 11.41 0.43
CA ILE A 89 -4.48 11.25 1.36
C ILE A 89 -4.36 12.23 2.54
N LEU A 90 -3.13 12.46 3.04
CA LEU A 90 -2.89 13.44 4.11
C LEU A 90 -3.13 14.88 3.64
N ALA A 91 -2.76 15.22 2.40
CA ALA A 91 -3.04 16.53 1.83
C ALA A 91 -4.55 16.78 1.68
N VAL A 92 -5.29 15.77 1.20
CA VAL A 92 -6.76 15.82 1.10
C VAL A 92 -7.39 15.95 2.49
N GLY A 93 -6.99 15.12 3.45
CA GLY A 93 -7.51 15.18 4.82
C GLY A 93 -7.29 16.55 5.48
N LYS A 94 -6.11 17.15 5.28
CA LYS A 94 -5.80 18.50 5.80
C LYS A 94 -6.63 19.60 5.12
N GLY A 95 -7.04 19.40 3.86
CA GLY A 95 -7.86 20.35 3.12
C GLY A 95 -9.33 20.39 3.55
N ILE A 96 -9.81 19.37 4.27
CA ILE A 96 -11.20 19.26 4.71
C ILE A 96 -11.34 19.77 6.15
N PRO A 97 -12.13 20.83 6.41
CA PRO A 97 -12.31 21.37 7.75
C PRO A 97 -12.84 20.34 8.75
N GLY A 98 -12.25 20.30 9.95
CA GLY A 98 -12.71 19.47 11.06
C GLY A 98 -12.20 18.03 11.06
N VAL A 99 -11.46 17.58 10.03
CA VAL A 99 -10.89 16.22 10.01
C VAL A 99 -9.86 16.04 11.14
N PRO A 100 -10.01 15.02 12.01
CA PRO A 100 -9.05 14.73 13.06
C PRO A 100 -7.79 14.09 12.46
N MET A 101 -6.81 14.92 12.08
CA MET A 101 -5.59 14.45 11.39
C MET A 101 -4.77 13.44 12.19
N GLU A 102 -4.77 13.51 13.52
CA GLU A 102 -4.09 12.53 14.36
C GLU A 102 -4.69 11.13 14.17
N GLN A 103 -6.02 11.03 14.24
CA GLN A 103 -6.74 9.78 14.02
C GLN A 103 -6.52 9.26 12.59
N LEU A 104 -6.60 10.15 11.58
CA LEU A 104 -6.35 9.77 10.19
C LEU A 104 -4.94 9.21 10.01
N CYS A 105 -3.91 9.87 10.53
CA CYS A 105 -2.51 9.40 10.45
C CYS A 105 -2.32 8.03 11.08
N ILE A 106 -2.85 7.82 12.29
CA ILE A 106 -2.73 6.55 13.01
C ILE A 106 -3.40 5.42 12.22
N LEU A 107 -4.63 5.63 11.76
CA LEU A 107 -5.37 4.62 11.00
C LEU A 107 -4.68 4.29 9.66
N LEU A 108 -4.16 5.30 8.95
CA LEU A 108 -3.41 5.08 7.71
C LEU A 108 -2.15 4.24 7.97
N VAL A 109 -1.35 4.59 8.97
CA VAL A 109 -0.11 3.84 9.28
C VAL A 109 -0.39 2.41 9.72
N LEU A 110 -1.39 2.20 10.57
CA LEU A 110 -1.80 0.86 11.00
C LEU A 110 -2.36 0.03 9.81
N SER A 111 -3.08 0.67 8.89
CA SER A 111 -3.62 0.00 7.71
C SER A 111 -2.52 -0.59 6.80
N ILE A 112 -1.33 0.04 6.74
CA ILE A 112 -0.18 -0.49 5.97
C ILE A 112 0.22 -1.88 6.47
N GLY A 113 0.18 -2.10 7.78
CA GLY A 113 0.53 -3.39 8.38
C GLY A 113 -0.41 -4.52 7.97
N ILE A 114 -1.70 -4.24 7.83
CA ILE A 114 -2.73 -5.25 7.48
C ILE A 114 -2.92 -5.40 5.96
N MET A 115 -2.51 -4.44 5.13
CA MET A 115 -2.59 -4.53 3.66
C MET A 115 -1.79 -5.72 3.08
N GLY A 116 -0.78 -6.21 3.80
CA GLY A 116 0.10 -7.29 3.33
C GLY A 116 -0.60 -8.61 3.03
N CYS A 117 -1.83 -8.80 3.52
CA CYS A 117 -2.63 -10.01 3.26
C CYS A 117 -3.50 -9.92 2.00
N LEU A 118 -3.68 -8.74 1.40
CA LEU A 118 -4.65 -8.51 0.34
C LEU A 118 -4.32 -9.27 -0.95
N THR A 119 -3.07 -9.20 -1.38
CA THR A 119 -2.62 -9.77 -2.65
C THR A 119 -1.32 -10.56 -2.47
N PRO A 120 -1.05 -11.54 -3.36
CA PRO A 120 0.21 -12.29 -3.32
C PRO A 120 1.45 -11.41 -3.44
N TYR A 121 1.31 -10.28 -4.14
CA TYR A 121 2.39 -9.35 -4.41
C TYR A 121 2.46 -8.17 -3.46
N ALA A 122 1.58 -8.08 -2.45
CA ALA A 122 1.60 -6.97 -1.50
C ALA A 122 2.95 -6.85 -0.79
N THR A 123 3.57 -7.99 -0.46
CA THR A 123 4.83 -8.07 0.26
C THR A 123 5.81 -9.06 -0.39
N GLY A 124 7.11 -8.84 -0.17
CA GLY A 124 8.15 -9.78 -0.62
C GLY A 124 7.93 -11.23 -0.14
N PRO A 125 7.64 -11.47 1.16
CA PRO A 125 7.28 -12.79 1.66
C PRO A 125 6.06 -13.40 0.95
N GLY A 126 5.04 -12.59 0.64
CA GLY A 126 3.84 -13.03 -0.08
C GLY A 126 4.16 -13.65 -1.43
N VAL A 127 5.07 -13.02 -2.20
CA VAL A 127 5.47 -13.52 -3.53
C VAL A 127 6.18 -14.86 -3.43
N ILE A 128 7.03 -15.03 -2.40
CA ILE A 128 7.75 -16.28 -2.16
C ILE A 128 6.76 -17.39 -1.80
N ILE A 129 5.85 -17.14 -0.85
CA ILE A 129 4.84 -18.12 -0.41
C ILE A 129 3.94 -18.53 -1.57
N TYR A 130 3.49 -17.57 -2.37
CA TYR A 130 2.70 -17.81 -3.56
C TYR A 130 3.48 -18.63 -4.61
N GLY A 131 4.77 -18.34 -4.79
CA GLY A 131 5.66 -19.05 -5.70
C GLY A 131 5.94 -20.51 -5.33
N CYS A 132 5.81 -20.89 -4.05
CA CYS A 132 5.98 -22.27 -3.62
C CYS A 132 4.87 -23.22 -4.10
N GLY A 133 3.74 -22.71 -4.60
CA GLY A 133 2.64 -23.53 -5.14
C GLY A 133 1.77 -24.26 -4.10
N TYR A 134 2.07 -24.13 -2.80
CA TYR A 134 1.26 -24.71 -1.72
C TYR A 134 -0.12 -24.05 -1.59
N VAL A 135 -0.23 -22.76 -1.89
CA VAL A 135 -1.50 -22.02 -1.86
C VAL A 135 -1.97 -21.79 -3.30
N LYS A 136 -3.14 -22.32 -3.64
CA LYS A 136 -3.75 -22.09 -4.96
C LYS A 136 -4.09 -20.60 -5.10
N SER A 137 -3.91 -20.06 -6.30
CA SER A 137 -4.17 -18.64 -6.57
C SER A 137 -5.57 -18.20 -6.15
N LYS A 138 -6.59 -18.98 -6.51
CA LYS A 138 -7.99 -18.74 -6.12
C LYS A 138 -8.17 -18.62 -4.61
N ASP A 139 -7.50 -19.49 -3.85
CA ASP A 139 -7.63 -19.52 -2.40
C ASP A 139 -6.91 -18.33 -1.77
N TYR A 140 -5.74 -17.93 -2.30
CA TYR A 140 -5.04 -16.73 -1.84
C TYR A 140 -5.90 -15.49 -2.01
N TRP A 141 -6.46 -15.26 -3.21
CA TRP A 141 -7.31 -14.09 -3.47
C TRP A 141 -8.58 -14.09 -2.65
N ARG A 142 -9.23 -15.25 -2.50
CA ARG A 142 -10.42 -15.39 -1.66
C ARG A 142 -10.12 -15.10 -0.19
N LEU A 143 -9.08 -15.70 0.37
CA LEU A 143 -8.70 -15.52 1.76
C LEU A 143 -8.19 -14.10 2.01
N GLY A 144 -7.40 -13.53 1.10
CA GLY A 144 -6.93 -12.15 1.17
C GLY A 144 -8.07 -11.14 1.19
N ALA A 145 -9.11 -11.33 0.37
CA ALA A 145 -10.30 -10.50 0.41
C ALA A 145 -11.08 -10.65 1.73
N ILE A 146 -11.29 -11.88 2.21
CA ILE A 146 -12.02 -12.16 3.46
C ILE A 146 -11.28 -11.57 4.66
N PHE A 147 -10.01 -11.94 4.84
CA PHE A 147 -9.21 -11.46 5.97
C PHE A 147 -8.92 -9.97 5.87
N GLY A 148 -8.72 -9.44 4.67
CA GLY A 148 -8.57 -8.00 4.45
C GLY A 148 -9.78 -7.21 4.93
N VAL A 149 -10.99 -7.65 4.59
CA VAL A 149 -12.24 -7.03 5.07
C VAL A 149 -12.39 -7.17 6.58
N ILE A 150 -12.05 -8.33 7.17
CA ILE A 150 -12.09 -8.53 8.62
C ILE A 150 -11.13 -7.57 9.32
N TYR A 151 -9.88 -7.47 8.87
CA TYR A 151 -8.86 -6.65 9.52
C TYR A 151 -9.15 -5.16 9.40
N ILE A 152 -9.56 -4.68 8.22
CA ILE A 152 -9.90 -3.25 8.07
C ILE A 152 -11.14 -2.89 8.89
N SER A 153 -12.13 -3.78 8.97
CA SER A 153 -13.32 -3.56 9.80
C SER A 153 -12.96 -3.49 11.28
N MET A 154 -12.12 -4.42 11.75
CA MET A 154 -11.63 -4.40 13.14
C MET A 154 -10.80 -3.16 13.44
N LEU A 155 -9.96 -2.70 12.50
CA LEU A 155 -9.17 -1.49 12.66
C LEU A 155 -10.04 -0.23 12.77
N LEU A 156 -11.13 -0.15 12.01
CA LEU A 156 -12.05 1.01 12.02
C LEU A 156 -13.00 1.02 13.23
N LEU A 157 -13.13 -0.10 13.95
CA LEU A 157 -13.96 -0.20 15.15
C LEU A 157 -13.22 0.21 16.43
N VAL A 158 -11.89 0.34 16.37
CA VAL A 158 -11.01 0.77 17.47
C VAL A 158 -10.84 2.29 17.42
#